data_AF-A0A2S6SCI6-F1
#
_entry.id   AF-A0A2S6SCI6-F1
#
_cell.length_a   1.000
_cell.length_b   1.000
_cell.length_c   1.000
_cell.angle_alpha   90.00
_cell.angle_beta   90.00
_cell.angle_gamma   90.00
#
_symmetry.space_group_name_H-M   'P 1'
#
loop_
_entity.id
_entity.type
_entity.pdbx_description
1 polymer ?
#
loop_
_entity_poly.entity_id
_entity_poly.type
_entity_poly.pdbx_seq_one_letter_code
_entity_poly.pdbx_strand_id
1 'polypeptide(L)' 'MPTENLVQIFLTSVVQGITEFLPISSTGHISFLNELFSWNDTKLILMVSAHFGTLFAVIYYFWNDVKK' A
#
# COMPACT_ATOMS: atom_id res chain seq x y z
N MET A 1 -3.88 -21.36 3.39
CA MET A 1 -4.01 -19.89 3.38
C MET A 1 -4.57 -19.50 2.03
N PRO A 2 -5.69 -18.75 1.93
CA PRO A 2 -6.07 -18.15 0.65
C PRO A 2 -4.93 -17.20 0.28
N THR A 3 -4.23 -17.49 -0.80
CA THR A 3 -3.13 -16.66 -1.29
C THR A 3 -3.72 -15.40 -1.88
N GLU A 4 -3.29 -14.22 -1.42
CA GLU A 4 -3.53 -13.00 -2.18
C GLU A 4 -3.03 -13.26 -3.60
N ASN A 5 -3.85 -13.00 -4.61
CA ASN A 5 -3.39 -13.19 -5.97
C ASN A 5 -2.38 -12.07 -6.31
N LEU A 6 -1.48 -12.33 -7.27
CA LEU A 6 -0.45 -11.36 -7.66
C LEU A 6 -1.07 -10.03 -8.13
N VAL A 7 -2.27 -10.07 -8.70
CA VAL A 7 -3.02 -8.89 -9.17
C VAL A 7 -3.42 -8.01 -7.99
N GLN A 8 -3.91 -8.59 -6.90
CA GLN A 8 -4.29 -7.90 -5.67
C GLN A 8 -3.09 -7.28 -4.99
N ILE A 9 -1.98 -8.03 -4.90
CA ILE A 9 -0.72 -7.51 -4.35
C ILE A 9 -0.26 -6.30 -5.17
N PHE A 10 -0.23 -6.43 -6.50
CA PHE A 10 0.21 -5.37 -7.39
C PHE A 10 -0.68 -4.13 -7.30
N LEU A 11 -2.00 -4.29 -7.47
CA LEU A 11 -2.94 -3.16 -7.45
C LEU A 11 -3.00 -2.49 -6.07
N THR A 12 -3.03 -3.26 -4.98
CA THR A 12 -2.96 -2.71 -3.62
C THR A 12 -1.69 -1.91 -3.41
N SER A 13 -0.54 -2.42 -3.85
CA SER A 13 0.75 -1.75 -3.67
C SER A 13 0.87 -0.47 -4.50
N VAL A 14 0.37 -0.48 -5.75
CA VAL A 14 0.33 0.72 -6.61
C VAL A 14 -0.58 1.78 -6.00
N VAL A 15 -1.77 1.40 -5.55
CA VAL A 15 -2.73 2.35 -4.98
C VAL A 15 -2.24 2.88 -3.65
N GLN A 16 -1.68 2.05 -2.77
CA GLN A 16 -0.99 2.50 -1.56
C GLN A 16 0.12 3.50 -1.91
N GLY A 17 1.01 3.15 -2.83
CA GLY A 17 2.14 4.00 -3.21
C GLY A 17 1.75 5.37 -3.75
N ILE A 18 0.66 5.44 -4.52
CA ILE A 18 0.13 6.71 -5.02
C ILE A 18 -0.58 7.48 -3.90
N THR A 19 -1.51 6.84 -3.20
CA THR A 19 -2.43 7.52 -2.29
C THR A 19 -1.83 7.88 -0.94
N GLU A 20 -0.77 7.21 -0.49
CA GLU A 20 -0.15 7.47 0.83
C GLU A 20 0.42 8.88 0.96
N PHE A 21 0.89 9.46 -0.15
CA PHE A 21 1.45 10.82 -0.16
C PHE A 21 0.39 11.90 -0.36
N LEU A 22 -0.85 11.50 -0.65
CA LEU A 22 -1.96 12.42 -0.86
C LEU A 22 -2.89 12.39 0.36
N PRO A 23 -3.45 13.54 0.79
CA PRO A 23 -4.36 13.61 1.93
C PRO A 23 -5.79 13.14 1.54
N ILE A 24 -5.91 11.92 1.00
CA ILE A 24 -7.15 11.36 0.44
C ILE A 24 -7.53 9.99 1.00
N SER A 25 -6.84 9.52 2.06
CA SER A 25 -7.02 8.21 2.70
C SER A 25 -6.68 7.01 1.79
N SER A 26 -5.51 6.41 2.02
CA SER A 26 -5.05 5.21 1.30
C SER A 26 -5.90 3.97 1.62
N THR A 27 -6.30 3.80 2.89
CA THR A 27 -7.13 2.67 3.33
C THR A 27 -8.52 2.66 2.70
N GLY A 28 -9.12 3.84 2.48
CA GLY A 28 -10.42 3.96 1.80
C GLY A 28 -10.36 3.47 0.36
N HIS A 29 -9.31 3.83 -0.38
CA HIS A 29 -9.12 3.39 -1.76
C HIS A 29 -8.87 1.88 -1.86
N ILE A 30 -8.12 1.31 -0.92
CA ILE A 30 -7.88 -0.15 -0.86
C ILE A 30 -9.17 -0.91 -0.54
N SER A 31 -9.97 -0.42 0.41
CA SER A 31 -11.28 -1.01 0.74
C SER A 31 -12.22 -0.98 -0.46
N PHE A 32 -12.27 0.14 -1.18
CA PHE A 32 -13.04 0.26 -2.43
C PHE A 32 -12.59 -0.74 -3.51
N LEU A 33 -11.27 -0.96 -3.67
CA LEU A 33 -10.76 -1.96 -4.61
C LEU A 33 -11.14 -3.38 -4.22
N ASN A 34 -11.07 -3.73 -2.93
CA ASN A 34 -11.46 -5.05 -2.46
C ASN A 34 -12.94 -5.32 -2.78
N GLU A 35 -13.82 -4.34 -2.56
CA GLU A 35 -15.24 -4.44 -2.92
C GLU A 35 -15.42 -4.57 -4.44
N LEU A 36 -14.75 -3.73 -5.23
CA LEU A 36 -14.84 -3.72 -6.69
C LEU A 36 -14.42 -5.05 -7.32
N PHE A 37 -13.37 -5.68 -6.81
CA PHE A 37 -12.86 -6.95 -7.31
C PHE A 37 -13.39 -8.18 -6.55
N SER A 38 -14.32 -7.97 -5.60
CA SER A 38 -14.83 -9.01 -4.71
C SER A 38 -13.72 -9.81 -4.02
N TRP A 39 -12.62 -9.13 -3.68
CA TRP A 39 -11.55 -9.72 -2.88
C TRP A 39 -11.94 -9.69 -1.41
N ASN A 40 -11.44 -10.68 -0.67
CA ASN A 40 -11.45 -10.57 0.78
C ASN A 40 -10.63 -9.36 1.21
N ASP A 41 -10.97 -8.80 2.37
CA ASP A 41 -10.23 -7.69 2.96
C ASP A 41 -8.72 -7.95 2.91
N THR A 42 -8.00 -6.94 2.45
CA THR A 42 -6.54 -6.95 2.39
C THR A 42 -5.99 -7.38 3.74
N LYS A 43 -5.23 -8.48 3.75
CA LYS A 43 -4.64 -8.97 5.00
C LYS A 43 -3.76 -7.89 5.62
N LEU A 44 -3.77 -7.85 6.96
CA LEU A 44 -2.92 -6.95 7.75
C LEU A 44 -1.44 -7.00 7.30
N ILE A 45 -0.93 -8.19 6.96
CA ILE A 45 0.44 -8.35 6.48
C ILE A 45 0.70 -7.56 5.19
N LEU A 46 -0.22 -7.59 4.22
CA LEU A 46 -0.07 -6.85 2.96
C LEU A 46 -0.20 -5.34 3.20
N MET A 47 -1.15 -4.92 4.05
CA MET A 47 -1.30 -3.51 4.42
C MET A 47 -0.02 -2.95 5.07
N VAL A 48 0.53 -3.66 6.05
CA VAL A 48 1.75 -3.27 6.76
C VAL A 48 2.96 -3.27 5.82
N SER A 49 3.11 -4.32 4.99
CA SER A 49 4.20 -4.37 4.01
C SER A 49 4.13 -3.22 2.99
N ALA A 50 2.93 -2.86 2.54
CA ALA A 50 2.76 -1.75 1.59
C ALA A 50 3.08 -0.39 2.24
N HIS A 51 2.66 -0.14 3.48
CA HIS A 51 3.07 1.06 4.24
C HIS A 51 4.57 1.08 4.52
N PHE A 52 5.19 -0.08 4.75
CA PHE A 52 6.64 -0.15 4.91
C PHE A 52 7.37 0.20 3.60
N GLY A 53 6.80 -0.18 2.46
CA GLY A 53 7.30 0.22 1.14
C GLY A 53 7.24 1.73 0.91
N THR A 54 6.15 2.39 1.29
CA THR A 54 6.03 3.85 1.17
C THR A 54 6.95 4.59 2.13
N LEU A 55 7.09 4.10 3.37
CA LEU A 55 8.09 4.61 4.31
C LEU A 55 9.51 4.51 3.74
N PHE A 56 9.86 3.34 3.18
CA PHE A 56 11.16 3.14 2.55
C PHE A 56 11.39 4.10 1.38
N ALA A 57 10.37 4.34 0.55
CA ALA A 57 10.45 5.30 -0.55
C ALA A 57 10.75 6.73 -0.05
N VAL A 58 10.10 7.16 1.05
CA VAL A 58 10.36 8.47 1.68
C VAL A 58 11.77 8.55 2.26
N ILE A 59 12.19 7.53 3.01
CA ILE A 59 13.55 7.48 3.58
C ILE A 59 14.60 7.53 2.47
N TYR A 60 14.39 6.80 1.39
CA TYR A 60 15.28 6.79 0.24
C TYR A 60 15.33 8.14 -0.46
N TYR A 61 14.17 8.76 -0.71
CA TYR A 61 14.09 10.09 -1.34
C TYR A 61 14.77 11.18 -0.48
N PHE A 62 14.53 11.17 0.83
CA PHE A 62 15.10 12.12 1.78
C PHE A 62 16.40 11.62 2.44
N TRP A 63 17.12 10.66 1.83
CA TRP A 63 18.27 10.02 2.48
C TRP A 63 19.34 11.00 2.98
N ASN A 64 19.57 12.08 2.23
CA ASN A 64 20.53 13.12 2.60
C ASN A 64 20.08 13.94 3.82
N ASP A 65 18.77 14.12 3.99
CA ASP A 65 18.19 14.81 5.16
C ASP A 65 18.12 13.86 6.37
N VAL A 66 17.87 12.56 6.14
CA VAL A 66 17.80 11.53 7.19
C VAL A 66 19.17 11.18 7.77
N LYS A 67 20.24 11.20 6.95
CA LYS A 67 21.60 10.85 7.41
C LYS A 67 22.22 11.92 8.32
N LYS A 68 21.70 13.14 8.29
CA LYS A 68 22.25 14.29 9.01
C LYS A 68 21.93 14.24 10.50
#